data_AF-A0A6L5XB02-F1
#
_entry.id   AF-A0A6L5XB02-F1
#
_cell.length_a   1.000
_cell.length_b   1.000
_cell.length_c   1.000
_cell.angle_alpha   90.00
_cell.angle_beta   90.00
_cell.angle_gamma   90.00
#
_symmetry.space_group_name_H-M   'P 1'
#
loop_
_entity.id
_entity.type
_entity.pdbx_description
1 polymer ?
#
loop_
_entity_poly.entity_id
_entity_poly.type
_entity_poly.pdbx_seq_one_letter_code
_entity_poly.pdbx_strand_id
1 'polypeptide(L)'
;MKKILLIFLALTVSRLAIQAQQDKNLEKQLTKFEEFSSKTGVIVKFVDVTLPNLPVSYSTLQTGIRTIMRGSENAYFYRLEEPETSRSVSHIAMIEYSDLVEINKAVSRLVADVDADVAANPDYLENKFKTSDGFEVGYYVSKQQAYWYLKLERYSSSTVFLKRQQDVVDAFEAAQRKIEELRASNGK
;
A
#
# COMPACT_ATOMS: atom_id res chain seq x y z
N MET A 1 -55.10 16.18 -6.52
CA MET A 1 -53.76 16.43 -7.10
C MET A 1 -52.64 16.53 -6.05
N LYS A 2 -52.78 17.32 -4.97
CA LYS A 2 -51.74 17.42 -3.91
C LYS A 2 -51.35 16.09 -3.24
N LYS A 3 -52.32 15.19 -3.00
CA LYS A 3 -52.07 13.86 -2.39
C LYS A 3 -51.29 12.90 -3.31
N ILE A 4 -51.49 13.01 -4.63
CA ILE A 4 -50.78 12.20 -5.63
C ILE A 4 -49.34 12.70 -5.77
N LEU A 5 -49.14 14.02 -5.73
CA LEU A 5 -47.81 14.64 -5.76
C LEU A 5 -46.95 14.25 -4.54
N LEU A 6 -47.57 14.16 -3.36
CA LEU A 6 -46.91 13.72 -2.13
C LEU A 6 -46.44 12.26 -2.18
N ILE A 7 -47.21 11.38 -2.82
CA ILE A 7 -46.84 9.96 -2.99
C ILE A 7 -45.66 9.81 -3.97
N PHE A 8 -45.67 10.58 -5.06
CA PHE A 8 -44.54 10.59 -6.01
C PHE A 8 -43.25 11.15 -5.36
N LEU A 9 -43.36 12.17 -4.52
CA LEU A 9 -42.21 12.73 -3.79
C LEU A 9 -41.67 11.77 -2.72
N ALA A 10 -42.54 11.03 -2.02
CA ALA A 10 -42.10 10.01 -1.05
C ALA A 10 -41.36 8.84 -1.75
N LEU A 11 -41.84 8.44 -2.93
CA LEU A 11 -41.21 7.38 -3.72
C LEU A 11 -39.83 7.79 -4.26
N THR A 12 -39.62 9.05 -4.67
CA THR A 12 -38.30 9.51 -5.13
C THR A 12 -37.29 9.66 -4.01
N VAL A 13 -37.70 10.17 -2.83
CA VAL A 13 -36.81 10.31 -1.65
C VAL A 13 -36.37 8.94 -1.12
N SER A 14 -37.25 7.93 -1.16
CA SER A 14 -36.88 6.57 -0.74
C SER A 14 -35.83 5.91 -1.63
N ARG A 15 -35.81 6.20 -2.94
CA ARG A 15 -34.80 5.67 -3.87
C ARG A 15 -33.43 6.32 -3.68
N LEU A 16 -33.40 7.62 -3.38
CA LEU A 16 -32.16 8.34 -3.08
C LEU A 16 -31.52 7.85 -1.77
N ALA A 17 -32.33 7.50 -0.76
CA ALA A 17 -31.83 6.90 0.47
C ALA A 17 -31.21 5.51 0.25
N ILE A 18 -31.81 4.67 -0.59
CA ILE A 18 -31.29 3.32 -0.90
C ILE A 18 -29.98 3.40 -1.70
N GLN A 19 -29.86 4.33 -2.67
CA GLN A 19 -28.61 4.52 -3.42
C GLN A 19 -27.48 5.09 -2.53
N ALA A 20 -27.78 6.03 -1.63
CA ALA A 20 -26.80 6.56 -0.67
C ALA A 20 -26.31 5.50 0.35
N GLN A 21 -27.10 4.45 0.58
CA GLN A 21 -26.74 3.32 1.45
C GLN A 21 -25.99 2.20 0.72
N GLN A 22 -26.17 2.06 -0.60
CA GLN A 22 -25.41 1.08 -1.40
C GLN A 22 -23.94 1.49 -1.55
N ASP A 23 -23.62 2.77 -1.73
CA ASP A 23 -22.23 3.24 -1.83
C ASP A 23 -21.44 3.11 -0.52
N LYS A 24 -22.13 3.01 0.63
CA LYS A 24 -21.51 2.78 1.95
C LYS A 24 -21.28 1.32 2.32
N ASN A 25 -21.78 0.37 1.53
CA ASN A 25 -21.79 -1.07 1.86
C ASN A 25 -20.79 -1.93 1.07
N LEU A 26 -19.83 -1.32 0.38
CA LEU A 26 -18.57 -2.03 0.13
C LEU A 26 -17.81 -2.02 1.46
N GLU A 27 -18.01 -3.06 2.27
CA GLU A 27 -17.31 -3.23 3.54
C GLU A 27 -15.81 -3.05 3.29
N LYS A 28 -15.20 -2.03 3.91
CA LYS A 28 -13.80 -1.70 3.70
C LYS A 28 -12.99 -2.93 4.10
N GLN A 29 -12.34 -3.56 3.13
CA GLN A 29 -11.46 -4.67 3.43
C GLN A 29 -10.32 -4.17 4.29
N LEU A 30 -10.14 -4.80 5.45
CA LEU A 30 -9.04 -4.51 6.35
C LEU A 30 -7.72 -5.02 5.75
N THR A 31 -6.67 -4.27 6.01
CA THR A 31 -5.28 -4.71 5.78
C THR A 31 -4.87 -5.73 6.83
N LYS A 32 -3.86 -6.56 6.54
CA LYS A 32 -3.28 -7.48 7.54
C LYS A 32 -2.80 -6.75 8.78
N PHE A 33 -2.32 -5.51 8.64
CA PHE A 33 -1.97 -4.65 9.76
C PHE A 33 -3.18 -4.31 10.63
N GLU A 34 -4.28 -3.83 10.04
CA GLU A 34 -5.53 -3.52 10.75
C GLU A 34 -6.12 -4.77 11.42
N GLU A 35 -6.15 -5.90 10.72
CA GLU A 35 -6.63 -7.18 11.26
C GLU A 35 -5.79 -7.65 12.46
N PHE A 36 -4.46 -7.57 12.36
CA PHE A 36 -3.59 -8.04 13.43
C PHE A 36 -3.61 -7.11 14.66
N SER A 37 -3.64 -5.79 14.43
CA SER A 37 -3.57 -4.77 15.50
C SER A 37 -4.89 -4.51 16.21
N SER A 38 -6.03 -4.80 15.58
CA SER A 38 -7.37 -4.53 16.14
C SER A 38 -7.90 -5.62 17.08
N LYS A 39 -7.12 -6.68 17.36
CA LYS A 39 -7.58 -7.80 18.21
C LYS A 39 -7.88 -7.31 19.63
N THR A 40 -9.14 -7.43 20.03
CA THR A 40 -9.63 -6.98 21.35
C THR A 40 -9.21 -7.92 22.48
N GLY A 41 -9.08 -7.39 23.70
CA GLY A 41 -8.84 -8.18 24.91
C GLY A 41 -7.39 -8.66 25.08
N VAL A 42 -6.45 -8.14 24.29
CA VAL A 42 -5.01 -8.43 24.41
C VAL A 42 -4.20 -7.14 24.53
N ILE A 43 -3.08 -7.20 25.25
CA ILE A 43 -2.09 -6.12 25.23
C ILE A 43 -1.24 -6.28 23.97
N VAL A 44 -1.15 -5.19 23.19
CA VAL A 44 -0.33 -5.11 21.99
C VAL A 44 0.82 -4.13 22.24
N LYS A 45 2.04 -4.52 21.85
CA LYS A 45 3.21 -3.64 21.87
C LYS A 45 3.69 -3.39 20.45
N PHE A 46 3.87 -2.12 20.10
CA PHE A 46 4.51 -1.70 18.86
C PHE A 46 5.99 -1.39 19.12
N VAL A 47 6.87 -1.96 18.29
CA VAL A 47 8.31 -1.68 18.33
C VAL A 47 8.73 -1.27 16.93
N ASP A 48 9.24 -0.05 16.79
CA ASP A 48 9.67 0.51 15.52
C ASP A 48 11.19 0.53 15.42
N VAL A 49 11.70 0.14 14.25
CA VAL A 49 13.12 0.22 13.88
C VAL A 49 13.22 1.03 12.60
N THR A 50 13.91 2.17 12.65
CA THR A 50 14.12 3.02 11.47
C THR A 50 15.05 2.37 10.46
N LEU A 51 14.74 2.54 9.18
CA LEU A 51 15.59 2.18 8.04
C LEU A 51 15.95 3.43 7.24
N PRO A 52 16.95 3.37 6.33
CA PRO A 52 17.24 4.50 5.44
C PRO A 52 16.00 4.97 4.67
N ASN A 53 15.86 6.28 4.49
CA ASN A 53 14.76 6.84 3.73
C ASN A 53 14.83 6.41 2.26
N LEU A 54 13.67 6.16 1.65
CA LEU A 54 13.57 5.81 0.23
C LEU A 54 13.42 7.10 -0.60
N PRO A 55 14.39 7.43 -1.47
CA PRO A 55 14.26 8.61 -2.32
C PRO A 55 13.17 8.45 -3.38
N VAL A 56 12.27 9.43 -3.45
CA VAL A 56 11.21 9.52 -4.47
C VAL A 56 11.37 10.83 -5.25
N SER A 57 10.79 10.93 -6.44
CA SER A 57 11.05 12.03 -7.39
C SER A 57 10.86 13.44 -6.79
N TYR A 58 9.86 13.60 -5.92
CA TYR A 58 9.47 14.90 -5.37
C TYR A 58 9.63 15.01 -3.85
N SER A 59 10.16 13.99 -3.17
CA SER A 59 10.26 13.92 -1.70
C SER A 59 11.18 12.76 -1.25
N THR A 60 11.02 12.31 -0.01
CA THR A 60 11.55 11.04 0.51
C THR A 60 10.47 10.35 1.32
N LEU A 61 10.35 9.02 1.18
CA LEU A 61 9.55 8.22 2.10
C LEU A 61 10.38 7.88 3.34
N GLN A 62 9.78 8.04 4.51
CA GLN A 62 10.32 7.49 5.74
C GLN A 62 10.08 5.98 5.74
N THR A 63 11.11 5.21 6.07
CA THR A 63 11.01 3.75 6.07
C THR A 63 11.44 3.14 7.39
N GLY A 64 10.89 1.98 7.71
CA GLY A 64 11.23 1.27 8.94
C GLY A 64 10.51 -0.06 9.06
N ILE A 65 10.88 -0.84 10.06
CA ILE A 65 10.16 -2.06 10.43
C ILE A 65 9.32 -1.75 11.66
N ARG A 66 8.02 -2.07 11.59
CA ARG A 66 7.14 -2.13 12.75
C ARG A 66 6.91 -3.58 13.14
N THR A 67 7.30 -3.92 14.36
CA THR A 67 6.94 -5.20 14.99
C THR A 67 5.73 -5.00 15.89
N ILE A 68 4.71 -5.83 15.72
CA ILE A 68 3.56 -5.91 16.62
C ILE A 68 3.72 -7.17 17.45
N MET A 69 3.95 -7.01 18.75
CA MET A 69 4.12 -8.11 19.69
C MET A 69 2.82 -8.35 20.47
N ARG A 70 2.34 -9.58 20.48
CA ARG A 70 1.13 -10.02 21.17
C ARG A 70 1.38 -11.36 21.86
N GLY A 71 1.76 -11.32 23.14
CA GLY A 71 2.03 -12.54 23.90
C GLY A 71 3.09 -13.40 23.22
N SER A 72 2.69 -14.57 22.68
CA SER A 72 3.55 -15.51 21.96
C SER A 72 3.62 -15.27 20.44
N GLU A 73 2.86 -14.32 19.89
CA GLU A 73 2.78 -14.07 18.45
C GLU A 73 3.34 -12.69 18.11
N ASN A 74 4.25 -12.64 17.15
CA ASN A 74 4.78 -11.40 16.61
C ASN A 74 4.44 -11.29 15.12
N ALA A 75 4.03 -10.11 14.69
CA ALA A 75 3.90 -9.77 13.26
C ALA A 75 4.86 -8.63 12.91
N TYR A 76 5.36 -8.65 11.68
CA TYR A 76 6.41 -7.75 11.21
C TYR A 76 5.95 -7.08 9.93
N PHE A 77 6.06 -5.76 9.89
CA PHE A 77 5.58 -4.94 8.79
C PHE A 77 6.69 -4.02 8.33
N TYR A 78 6.95 -3.98 7.02
CA TYR A 78 7.71 -2.90 6.42
C TYR A 78 6.81 -1.68 6.27
N ARG A 79 7.19 -0.59 6.94
CA ARG A 79 6.50 0.69 6.93
C ARG A 79 7.13 1.59 5.89
N LEU A 80 6.29 2.11 4.99
CA LEU A 80 6.61 3.20 4.07
C LEU A 80 5.66 4.35 4.37
N GLU A 81 6.19 5.52 4.71
CA GLU A 81 5.39 6.66 5.14
C GLU A 81 5.76 7.91 4.35
N GLU A 82 4.77 8.49 3.69
CA GLU A 82 4.86 9.85 3.16
C GLU A 82 4.56 10.82 4.30
N PRO A 83 5.51 11.70 4.68
CA PRO A 83 5.30 12.58 5.82
C PRO A 83 4.14 13.54 5.57
N GLU A 84 3.33 13.76 6.60
CA GLU A 84 2.28 14.78 6.58
C GLU A 84 2.89 16.17 6.34
N THR A 85 2.25 16.98 5.50
CA THR A 85 2.64 18.38 5.32
C THR A 85 1.43 19.28 5.56
N SER A 86 1.65 20.60 5.63
CA SER A 86 0.54 21.56 5.68
C SER A 86 -0.39 21.52 4.46
N ARG A 87 -0.04 20.75 3.41
CA ARG A 87 -0.77 20.63 2.15
C ARG A 87 -1.18 19.20 1.80
N SER A 88 -0.81 18.19 2.58
CA SER A 88 -1.05 16.78 2.27
C SER A 88 -1.26 15.94 3.52
N VAL A 89 -2.17 14.97 3.42
CA VAL A 89 -2.39 13.95 4.46
C VAL A 89 -1.25 12.92 4.39
N SER A 90 -0.82 12.40 5.55
CA SER A 90 0.14 11.29 5.57
C SER A 90 -0.45 10.03 4.94
N HIS A 91 0.37 9.34 4.14
CA HIS A 91 0.03 8.05 3.53
C HIS A 91 1.01 7.00 4.02
N ILE A 92 0.49 5.88 4.53
CA ILE A 92 1.32 4.84 5.15
C ILE A 92 0.97 3.48 4.57
N ALA A 93 1.96 2.81 3.99
CA ALA A 93 1.88 1.38 3.70
C ALA A 93 2.45 0.57 4.86
N MET A 94 1.74 -0.47 5.28
CA MET A 94 2.18 -1.46 6.26
C MET A 94 2.22 -2.83 5.60
N ILE A 95 3.35 -3.17 5.00
CA ILE A 95 3.51 -4.39 4.20
C ILE A 95 3.92 -5.53 5.13
N GLU A 96 3.07 -6.55 5.28
CA GLU A 96 3.37 -7.72 6.09
C GLU A 96 4.51 -8.56 5.47
N TYR A 97 5.32 -9.22 6.31
CA TYR A 97 6.51 -9.96 5.89
C TYR A 97 6.28 -10.92 4.71
N SER A 98 5.21 -11.71 4.71
CA SER A 98 4.95 -12.64 3.59
C SER A 98 4.65 -11.88 2.29
N ASP A 99 3.95 -10.74 2.36
CA ASP A 99 3.74 -9.89 1.18
C ASP A 99 5.04 -9.26 0.72
N LEU A 100 5.92 -8.83 1.63
CA LEU A 100 7.24 -8.28 1.28
C LEU A 100 8.09 -9.29 0.50
N VAL A 101 8.07 -10.56 0.90
CA VAL A 101 8.76 -11.65 0.19
C VAL A 101 8.22 -11.80 -1.23
N GLU A 102 6.89 -11.79 -1.41
CA GLU A 102 6.29 -11.87 -2.74
C GLU A 102 6.53 -10.61 -3.58
N ILE A 103 6.54 -9.43 -2.95
CA ILE A 103 6.91 -8.18 -3.62
C ILE A 103 8.34 -8.26 -4.13
N ASN A 104 9.31 -8.72 -3.33
CA ASN A 104 10.69 -8.83 -3.79
C ASN A 104 10.80 -9.75 -5.02
N LYS A 105 10.10 -10.89 -5.03
CA LYS A 105 10.03 -11.76 -6.22
C LYS A 105 9.43 -11.05 -7.43
N ALA A 106 8.36 -10.28 -7.22
CA ALA A 106 7.70 -9.53 -8.28
C ALA A 106 8.58 -8.41 -8.83
N VAL A 107 9.25 -7.64 -7.96
CA VAL A 107 10.20 -6.58 -8.34
C VAL A 107 11.33 -7.18 -9.17
N SER A 108 11.91 -8.32 -8.78
CA SER A 108 12.96 -8.97 -9.59
C SER A 108 12.48 -9.32 -11.00
N ARG A 109 11.21 -9.76 -11.17
CA ARG A 109 10.64 -10.02 -12.49
C ARG A 109 10.42 -8.73 -13.29
N LEU A 110 9.83 -7.72 -12.67
CA LEU A 110 9.61 -6.41 -13.29
C LEU A 110 10.93 -5.79 -13.78
N VAL A 111 12.00 -5.92 -12.99
CA VAL A 111 13.36 -5.47 -13.35
C VAL A 111 13.91 -6.25 -14.56
N ALA A 112 13.61 -7.54 -14.69
CA ALA A 112 14.04 -8.33 -15.83
C ALA A 112 13.29 -7.98 -17.13
N ASP A 113 12.04 -7.51 -17.02
CA ASP A 113 11.17 -7.25 -18.17
C ASP A 113 11.31 -5.80 -18.72
N VAL A 114 11.67 -4.83 -17.86
CA VAL A 114 11.57 -3.39 -18.17
C VAL A 114 12.33 -2.95 -19.43
N ASP A 115 13.52 -3.49 -19.68
CA ASP A 115 14.32 -3.10 -20.85
C ASP A 115 13.68 -3.57 -22.16
N ALA A 116 13.08 -4.77 -22.15
CA ALA A 116 12.37 -5.30 -23.31
C ALA A 116 11.10 -4.49 -23.60
N ASP A 117 10.38 -4.10 -22.55
CA ASP A 117 9.16 -3.29 -22.68
C ASP A 117 9.44 -1.87 -23.15
N VAL A 118 10.56 -1.27 -22.74
CA VAL A 118 11.03 0.01 -23.28
C VAL A 118 11.40 -0.14 -24.76
N ALA A 119 12.12 -1.21 -25.13
CA ALA A 119 12.55 -1.47 -26.51
C ALA A 119 11.38 -1.75 -27.47
N ALA A 120 10.27 -2.30 -26.97
CA ALA A 120 9.04 -2.50 -27.74
C ALA A 120 8.39 -1.18 -28.20
N ASN A 121 8.79 -0.03 -27.62
CA ASN A 121 8.31 1.31 -27.96
C ASN A 121 6.77 1.44 -28.03
N PRO A 122 6.03 1.04 -26.98
CA PRO A 122 4.59 1.23 -26.92
C PRO A 122 4.25 2.72 -26.72
N ASP A 123 3.05 3.13 -27.13
CA ASP A 123 2.51 4.46 -26.77
C ASP A 123 2.35 4.57 -25.23
N TYR A 124 1.90 3.48 -24.62
CA TYR A 124 1.85 3.29 -23.18
C TYR A 124 1.81 1.79 -22.85
N LEU A 125 2.53 1.40 -21.82
CA LEU A 125 2.48 0.06 -21.22
C LEU A 125 2.64 0.22 -19.70
N GLU A 126 1.91 -0.53 -18.89
CA GLU A 126 2.05 -0.53 -17.44
C GLU A 126 2.12 -1.96 -16.91
N ASN A 127 3.18 -2.25 -16.15
CA ASN A 127 3.32 -3.47 -15.38
C ASN A 127 3.28 -3.16 -13.89
N LYS A 128 2.53 -3.95 -13.14
CA LYS A 128 2.47 -3.81 -11.68
C LYS A 128 2.19 -5.12 -10.97
N PHE A 129 2.67 -5.16 -9.74
CA PHE A 129 2.29 -6.13 -8.75
C PHE A 129 1.45 -5.45 -7.66
N LYS A 130 0.41 -6.14 -7.19
CA LYS A 130 -0.51 -5.64 -6.17
C LYS A 130 -0.68 -6.68 -5.06
N THR A 131 -0.55 -6.25 -3.81
CA THR A 131 -0.80 -7.11 -2.65
C THR A 131 -2.29 -7.21 -2.33
N SER A 132 -2.66 -8.18 -1.49
CA SER A 132 -4.01 -8.24 -0.92
C SER A 132 -4.39 -6.98 -0.17
N ASP A 133 -3.45 -6.24 0.39
CA ASP A 133 -3.71 -5.03 1.19
C ASP A 133 -3.83 -3.77 0.30
N GLY A 134 -3.57 -3.93 -1.00
CA GLY A 134 -3.71 -2.89 -2.01
C GLY A 134 -2.50 -1.99 -2.18
N PHE A 135 -1.35 -2.36 -1.59
CA PHE A 135 -0.06 -1.81 -1.97
C PHE A 135 0.27 -2.21 -3.40
N GLU A 136 0.78 -1.29 -4.21
CA GLU A 136 1.21 -1.56 -5.59
C GLU A 136 2.66 -1.10 -5.79
N VAL A 137 3.42 -1.90 -6.53
CA VAL A 137 4.73 -1.52 -7.09
C VAL A 137 4.73 -1.85 -8.58
N GLY A 138 5.23 -0.94 -9.39
CA GLY A 138 5.23 -1.13 -10.83
C GLY A 138 6.03 -0.07 -11.57
N TYR A 139 5.99 -0.17 -12.88
CA TYR A 139 6.44 0.86 -13.78
C TYR A 139 5.47 1.01 -14.95
N TYR A 140 5.49 2.18 -15.56
CA TYR A 140 4.90 2.36 -16.88
C TYR A 140 5.96 2.84 -17.87
N VAL A 141 5.81 2.44 -19.13
CA VAL A 141 6.61 2.93 -20.25
C VAL A 141 5.80 3.98 -20.98
N SER A 142 6.42 5.15 -21.19
CA SER A 142 5.89 6.17 -22.08
C SER A 142 7.05 6.96 -22.66
N LYS A 143 6.95 7.38 -23.93
CA LYS A 143 8.01 8.14 -24.62
C LYS A 143 9.38 7.46 -24.53
N GLN A 144 9.42 6.13 -24.71
CA GLN A 144 10.63 5.30 -24.64
C GLN A 144 11.38 5.37 -23.30
N GLN A 145 10.67 5.68 -22.22
CA GLN A 145 11.23 5.71 -20.87
C GLN A 145 10.32 4.98 -19.89
N ALA A 146 10.92 4.20 -18.98
CA ALA A 146 10.22 3.59 -17.87
C ALA A 146 10.18 4.53 -16.65
N TYR A 147 9.02 4.60 -16.01
CA TYR A 147 8.76 5.39 -14.81
C TYR A 147 8.24 4.48 -13.71
N TRP A 148 9.05 4.31 -12.67
CA TRP A 148 8.75 3.44 -11.54
C TRP A 148 7.91 4.16 -10.48
N TYR A 149 6.96 3.46 -9.88
CA TYR A 149 6.06 4.02 -8.88
C TYR A 149 5.68 3.02 -7.81
N LEU A 150 5.26 3.57 -6.66
CA LEU A 150 4.58 2.84 -5.59
C LEU A 150 3.20 3.46 -5.38
N LYS A 151 2.20 2.66 -5.04
CA LYS A 151 0.93 3.12 -4.47
C LYS A 151 0.81 2.58 -3.06
N LEU A 152 0.81 3.47 -2.07
CA LEU A 152 0.97 3.07 -0.67
C LEU A 152 -0.30 2.42 -0.10
N GLU A 153 -1.49 2.88 -0.50
CA GLU A 153 -2.75 2.40 0.04
C GLU A 153 -3.81 2.19 -1.04
N ARG A 154 -4.75 1.29 -0.77
CA ARG A 154 -5.81 0.89 -1.70
C ARG A 154 -6.76 2.03 -2.08
N TYR A 155 -7.24 2.76 -1.07
CA TYR A 155 -8.39 3.69 -1.18
C TYR A 155 -7.97 5.17 -1.15
N SER A 156 -6.70 5.47 -1.42
CA SER A 156 -6.18 6.84 -1.46
C SER A 156 -5.41 7.12 -2.75
N SER A 157 -5.21 8.41 -3.04
CA SER A 157 -4.35 8.90 -4.12
C SER A 157 -2.88 8.96 -3.65
N SER A 158 -2.35 7.83 -3.18
CA SER A 158 -1.02 7.71 -2.54
C SER A 158 0.07 7.21 -3.49
N THR A 159 -0.01 7.58 -4.77
CA THR A 159 1.01 7.19 -5.75
C THR A 159 2.23 8.08 -5.64
N VAL A 160 3.40 7.48 -5.44
CA VAL A 160 4.70 8.16 -5.45
C VAL A 160 5.58 7.59 -6.55
N PHE A 161 6.37 8.46 -7.19
CA PHE A 161 7.30 8.07 -8.25
C PHE A 161 8.71 7.92 -7.71
N LEU A 162 9.42 6.87 -8.13
CA LEU A 162 10.78 6.58 -7.67
C LEU A 162 11.80 7.36 -8.48
N LYS A 163 12.91 7.76 -7.84
CA LYS A 163 14.02 8.42 -8.55
C LYS A 163 14.75 7.44 -9.46
N ARG A 164 15.03 6.24 -8.96
CA ARG A 164 15.71 5.18 -9.70
C ARG A 164 15.08 3.83 -9.37
N GLN A 165 15.06 2.95 -10.36
CA GLN A 165 14.68 1.56 -10.18
C GLN A 165 15.46 0.87 -9.05
N GLN A 166 16.78 1.09 -8.97
CA GLN A 166 17.59 0.44 -7.94
C GLN A 166 17.18 0.81 -6.51
N ASP A 167 16.60 2.00 -6.30
CA ASP A 167 16.22 2.48 -4.97
C ASP A 167 15.14 1.58 -4.34
N VAL A 168 14.22 1.01 -5.15
CA VAL A 168 13.17 0.10 -4.65
C VAL A 168 13.73 -1.29 -4.35
N VAL A 169 14.64 -1.79 -5.20
CA VAL A 169 15.29 -3.09 -5.00
C VAL A 169 16.06 -3.08 -3.69
N ASP A 170 16.94 -2.11 -3.51
CA ASP A 170 17.79 -2.01 -2.32
C ASP A 170 16.96 -1.87 -1.04
N ALA A 171 15.93 -1.02 -1.07
CA ALA A 171 15.10 -0.76 0.10
C ALA A 171 14.28 -1.98 0.53
N PHE A 172 13.70 -2.72 -0.42
CA PHE A 172 12.81 -3.84 -0.10
C PHE A 172 13.61 -5.09 0.30
N GLU A 173 14.77 -5.33 -0.31
CA GLU A 173 15.69 -6.37 0.13
C GLU A 173 16.26 -6.09 1.52
N ALA A 174 16.64 -4.83 1.79
CA ALA A 174 17.11 -4.43 3.11
C ALA A 174 16.02 -4.59 4.19
N ALA A 175 14.78 -4.23 3.88
CA ALA A 175 13.65 -4.41 4.77
C ALA A 175 13.39 -5.90 5.07
N GLN A 176 13.39 -6.75 4.04
CA GLN A 176 13.18 -8.19 4.23
C GLN A 176 14.27 -8.79 5.13
N ARG A 177 15.54 -8.51 4.80
CA ARG A 177 16.68 -8.96 5.62
C ARG A 177 16.55 -8.47 7.07
N LYS A 178 16.10 -7.21 7.27
CA LYS A 178 15.93 -6.68 8.62
C LYS A 178 14.83 -7.40 9.39
N ILE A 179 13.71 -7.73 8.75
CA ILE A 179 12.66 -8.52 9.39
C ILE A 179 13.18 -9.91 9.77
N GLU A 180 13.94 -10.56 8.89
CA GLU A 180 14.52 -11.88 9.17
C GLU A 180 15.47 -11.86 10.37
N GLU A 181 16.31 -10.83 10.49
CA GLU A 181 17.13 -10.60 11.69
C GLU A 181 16.28 -10.46 12.96
N LEU A 182 15.23 -9.65 12.92
CA LEU A 182 14.34 -9.40 14.07
C LEU A 182 13.51 -10.64 14.45
N ARG A 183 13.14 -11.48 13.49
CA ARG A 183 12.48 -12.77 13.73
C ARG A 183 13.42 -13.74 14.44
N ALA A 184 14.69 -13.78 14.02
CA ALA A 184 15.69 -14.63 14.66
C ALA A 184 16.05 -14.17 16.08
N SER A 185 16.01 -12.87 16.37
CA SER A 185 16.26 -12.34 17.72
C SER A 185 15.09 -12.55 18.68
N ASN A 186 13.85 -12.38 18.21
CA ASN A 186 12.65 -12.44 19.05
C ASN A 186 12.09 -13.87 19.20
N GLY A 187 12.63 -14.83 18.44
CA GLY A 187 12.33 -16.26 18.57
C GLY A 187 13.22 -16.99 19.58
N LYS A 188 14.07 -16.26 20.31
CA LYS A 188 14.82 -16.73 21.48
C LYS A 188 14.15 -16.23 22.76
#